data_AF-A0A286GRK3-F1
#
_entry.id   AF-A0A286GRK3-F1
#
_cell.length_a   1.000
_cell.length_b   1.000
_cell.length_c   1.000
_cell.angle_alpha   90.00
_cell.angle_beta   90.00
_cell.angle_gamma   90.00
#
_symmetry.space_group_name_H-M   'P 1'
#
loop_
_entity.id
_entity.type
_entity.pdbx_description
1 polymer ?
#
loop_
_entity_poly.entity_id
_entity_poly.type
_entity_poly.pdbx_seq_one_letter_code
_entity_poly.pdbx_strand_id
1 'polypeptide(L)'
;MLLGAVILGVGLLVAFLLLGQWYVNAQPRDIIRGLKRAAVVLLLLGVVALAATGRLGWALALLAGLAPWAGKILRLLFLGHLLRRSGLFGGPGGFSTPGGGGFGFGMPGGGSGRARGQASDVMTAWLSMTLDHDTGAMAGRVLQGPYLGRELDSLSPEERLDLWRQVQADADSARIYEAWLDRADPDWRAAGGSGAQDAPPPDDGPMTRGDALKILGLTEGADAAEIKSAYRRLMRQMHPDHGGSSWMAAKLNEAKKVLLGE
;
A
#
# COMPACT_ATOMS: atom_id res chain seq x y z
N MET A 1 10.65 48.09 -29.72
CA MET A 1 11.11 47.76 -28.35
C MET A 1 9.95 47.58 -27.37
N LEU A 2 8.92 48.44 -27.37
CA LEU A 2 7.75 48.32 -26.49
C LEU A 2 6.95 47.01 -26.65
N LEU A 3 6.76 46.51 -27.88
CA LEU A 3 6.00 45.28 -28.12
C LEU A 3 6.63 44.03 -27.48
N GLY A 4 7.97 43.97 -27.44
CA GLY A 4 8.70 42.89 -26.78
C GLY A 4 8.53 42.92 -25.26
N ALA A 5 8.54 44.11 -24.65
CA ALA A 5 8.32 44.28 -23.22
C ALA A 5 6.89 43.92 -22.80
N VAL A 6 5.89 44.24 -23.64
CA VAL A 6 4.48 43.90 -23.39
C VAL A 6 4.25 42.40 -23.46
N ILE A 7 4.80 41.70 -24.46
CA ILE A 7 4.68 40.24 -24.58
C ILE A 7 5.36 39.53 -23.41
N LEU A 8 6.53 40.02 -22.99
CA LEU A 8 7.27 39.46 -21.85
C LEU A 8 6.52 39.69 -20.53
N GLY A 9 5.90 40.87 -20.36
CA GLY A 9 5.06 41.19 -19.21
C GLY A 9 3.80 40.32 -19.13
N VAL A 10 3.10 40.12 -20.25
CA VAL A 10 1.92 39.24 -20.31
C VAL A 10 2.31 37.78 -20.06
N GLY A 11 3.43 37.33 -20.62
CA GLY A 11 3.95 35.98 -20.39
C GLY A 11 4.30 35.72 -18.92
N LEU A 12 4.94 36.69 -18.25
CA LEU A 12 5.23 36.62 -16.81
C LEU A 12 3.96 36.61 -15.97
N LEU A 13 2.97 37.42 -16.32
CA LEU A 13 1.67 37.47 -15.63
C LEU A 13 0.95 36.12 -15.72
N VAL A 14 0.89 35.53 -16.92
CA VAL A 14 0.27 34.22 -17.16
C VAL A 14 1.03 33.12 -16.41
N ALA A 15 2.36 33.13 -16.47
CA ALA A 15 3.19 32.18 -15.72
C ALA A 15 2.96 32.28 -14.21
N PHE A 16 2.85 33.50 -13.67
CA PHE A 16 2.58 33.75 -12.26
C PHE A 16 1.18 33.25 -11.84
N LEU A 17 0.15 33.51 -12.66
CA LEU A 17 -1.21 33.05 -12.39
C LEU A 17 -1.32 31.51 -12.44
N LEU A 18 -0.65 30.87 -13.40
CA LEU A 18 -0.57 29.41 -13.49
C LEU A 18 0.18 28.81 -12.29
N LEU A 19 1.25 29.47 -11.83
CA LEU A 19 1.98 29.06 -10.63
C LEU A 19 1.12 29.16 -9.37
N GLY A 20 0.36 30.25 -9.23
CA GLY A 20 -0.55 30.46 -8.12
C GLY A 20 -1.69 29.44 -8.09
N GLN A 21 -2.28 29.14 -9.25
CA GLN A 21 -3.32 28.12 -9.37
C GLN A 21 -2.78 26.71 -9.10
N TRP A 22 -1.54 26.42 -9.52
CA TRP A 22 -0.86 25.18 -9.15
C TRP A 22 -0.59 25.11 -7.65
N TYR A 23 -0.14 26.20 -7.02
CA TYR A 23 0.14 26.24 -5.58
C TYR A 23 -1.10 26.03 -4.70
N VAL A 24 -2.25 26.59 -5.08
CA VAL A 24 -3.50 26.45 -4.32
C VAL A 24 -4.10 25.05 -4.44
N ASN A 25 -3.92 24.39 -5.59
CA ASN A 25 -4.46 23.04 -5.84
C ASN A 25 -3.46 21.91 -5.56
N ALA A 26 -2.17 22.20 -5.42
CA ALA A 26 -1.15 21.20 -5.14
C ALA A 26 -1.19 20.80 -3.66
N GLN A 27 -1.25 19.49 -3.42
CA GLN A 27 -1.08 18.97 -2.07
C GLN A 27 0.33 19.34 -1.55
N PRO A 28 0.52 19.67 -0.25
CA PRO A 28 1.80 20.15 0.31
C PRO A 28 3.02 19.27 -0.01
N ARG A 29 2.80 17.98 -0.30
CA ARG A 29 3.83 17.00 -0.68
C ARG A 29 4.38 17.22 -2.08
N ASP A 30 3.57 17.70 -3.03
CA ASP A 30 3.98 17.94 -4.41
C ASP A 30 4.74 19.26 -4.55
N ILE A 31 4.46 20.23 -3.69
CA ILE A 31 5.23 21.48 -3.59
C ILE A 31 6.69 21.17 -3.23
N ILE A 32 6.93 20.30 -2.24
CA ILE A 32 8.29 19.92 -1.84
C ILE A 32 9.01 19.15 -2.94
N ARG A 33 8.31 18.25 -3.67
CA ARG A 33 8.90 17.51 -4.80
C ARG A 33 9.23 18.42 -5.98
N GLY A 34 8.33 19.33 -6.32
CA GLY A 34 8.52 20.35 -7.34
C GLY A 34 9.68 21.29 -7.01
N LEU A 35 9.74 21.77 -5.76
CA LEU A 35 10.80 22.64 -5.27
C LEU A 35 12.17 21.95 -5.31
N LYS A 36 12.25 20.66 -4.94
CA LYS A 36 13.48 19.87 -5.06
C LYS A 36 13.95 19.77 -6.52
N ARG A 37 13.05 19.47 -7.46
CA ARG A 37 13.39 19.38 -8.89
C ARG A 37 13.83 20.74 -9.44
N ALA A 38 13.12 21.81 -9.10
CA ALA A 38 13.48 23.17 -9.50
C ALA A 38 14.84 23.60 -8.93
N ALA A 39 15.13 23.28 -7.67
CA ALA A 39 16.43 23.57 -7.06
C ALA A 39 17.58 22.82 -7.75
N VAL A 40 17.38 21.56 -8.15
CA VAL A 40 18.38 20.80 -8.92
C VAL A 40 18.61 21.43 -10.29
N VAL A 41 17.54 21.80 -11.00
CA VAL A 41 17.66 22.44 -12.33
C VAL A 41 18.38 23.79 -12.21
N LEU A 42 18.04 24.62 -11.22
CA LEU A 42 18.72 25.90 -10.97
C LEU A 42 20.20 25.71 -10.61
N LEU A 43 20.52 24.69 -9.81
CA LEU A 43 21.90 24.38 -9.45
C LEU A 43 22.71 23.94 -10.68
N LEU A 44 22.15 23.08 -11.53
CA LEU A 44 22.77 22.66 -12.77
C LEU A 44 22.98 23.84 -13.73
N LEU A 45 21.97 24.71 -13.89
CA LEU A 45 22.08 25.93 -14.70
C LEU A 45 23.15 26.87 -14.15
N GLY A 46 23.24 27.02 -12.82
CA GLY A 46 24.28 27.81 -12.15
C GLY A 46 25.69 27.27 -12.42
N VAL A 47 25.88 25.95 -12.37
CA VAL A 47 27.15 25.29 -12.69
C VAL A 47 27.54 25.50 -14.15
N VAL A 48 26.57 25.35 -15.08
CA VAL A 48 26.79 25.59 -16.52
C VAL A 48 27.16 27.05 -16.79
N ALA A 49 26.47 28.02 -16.16
CA ALA A 49 26.78 29.44 -16.29
C ALA A 49 28.16 29.79 -15.70
N LEU A 50 28.55 29.18 -14.57
CA LEU A 50 29.90 29.35 -14.00
C LEU A 50 30.99 28.75 -14.90
N ALA A 51 30.71 27.62 -15.54
CA ALA A 51 31.63 27.01 -16.50
C ALA A 51 31.81 27.90 -17.75
N ALA A 52 30.71 28.46 -18.27
CA ALA A 52 30.72 29.35 -19.43
C ALA A 52 31.46 30.68 -19.17
N THR A 53 31.51 31.16 -17.92
CA THR A 53 32.22 32.38 -17.52
C THR A 53 33.72 32.15 -17.23
N GLY A 54 34.24 30.96 -17.51
CA GLY A 54 35.66 30.63 -17.33
C GLY A 54 36.07 30.40 -15.87
N ARG A 55 35.12 30.39 -14.92
CA ARG A 55 35.35 30.16 -13.49
C ARG A 55 35.16 28.69 -13.11
N LEU A 56 35.77 27.80 -13.89
CA LEU A 56 35.69 26.34 -13.70
C LEU A 56 36.15 25.87 -12.31
N GLY A 57 37.09 26.58 -11.68
CA GLY A 57 37.55 26.27 -10.32
C GLY A 57 36.46 26.37 -9.26
N TRP A 58 35.56 27.35 -9.36
CA TRP A 58 34.45 27.52 -8.41
C TRP A 58 33.31 26.53 -8.68
N ALA A 59 33.09 26.16 -9.95
CA ALA A 59 32.14 25.11 -10.32
C ALA A 59 32.55 23.73 -9.79
N LEU A 60 33.84 23.39 -9.91
CA LEU A 60 34.41 22.17 -9.35
C LEU A 60 34.40 22.18 -7.82
N ALA A 61 34.68 23.31 -7.18
CA ALA A 61 34.60 23.45 -5.72
C ALA A 61 33.17 23.26 -5.19
N LEU A 62 32.15 23.76 -5.90
CA LEU A 62 30.74 23.55 -5.55
C LEU A 62 30.33 22.06 -5.71
N LEU A 63 30.74 21.41 -6.80
CA LEU A 63 30.52 19.99 -7.02
C LEU A 63 31.23 19.13 -5.95
N ALA A 64 32.48 19.47 -5.60
CA ALA A 64 33.24 18.81 -4.55
C ALA A 64 32.66 19.05 -3.15
N GLY A 65 32.14 20.25 -2.88
CA GLY A 65 31.47 20.57 -1.61
C GLY A 65 30.15 19.80 -1.42
N LEU A 66 29.48 19.44 -2.52
CA LEU A 66 28.31 18.57 -2.50
C LEU A 66 28.65 17.07 -2.51
N ALA A 67 29.90 16.69 -2.78
CA ALA A 67 30.37 15.31 -2.82
C ALA A 67 30.05 14.48 -1.55
N PRO A 68 30.16 14.98 -0.30
CA PRO A 68 29.76 14.20 0.87
C PRO A 68 28.25 13.90 0.95
N TRP A 69 27.42 14.71 0.29
CA TRP A 69 25.98 14.47 0.16
C TRP A 69 25.64 13.61 -1.07
N ALA A 70 26.34 13.81 -2.19
CA ALA A 70 26.25 12.95 -3.37
C ALA A 70 26.67 11.52 -3.04
N GLY A 71 27.70 11.32 -2.21
CA GLY A 71 28.09 10.01 -1.70
C GLY A 71 27.05 9.36 -0.80
N LYS A 72 26.26 10.14 -0.03
CA LYS A 72 25.13 9.62 0.75
C LYS A 72 23.94 9.23 -0.14
N ILE A 73 23.62 10.03 -1.16
CA ILE A 73 22.56 9.75 -2.14
C ILE A 73 22.95 8.57 -3.05
N LEU A 74 24.20 8.51 -3.49
CA LEU A 74 24.74 7.42 -4.30
C LEU A 74 24.89 6.15 -3.48
N ARG A 75 25.28 6.22 -2.20
CA ARG A 75 25.18 5.08 -1.27
C ARG A 75 23.73 4.66 -1.07
N LEU A 76 22.75 5.55 -0.93
CA LEU A 76 21.34 5.16 -0.87
C LEU A 76 20.84 4.49 -2.16
N LEU A 77 21.30 4.92 -3.33
CA LEU A 77 20.93 4.35 -4.64
C LEU A 77 21.70 3.05 -4.98
N PHE A 78 22.96 2.90 -4.59
CA PHE A 78 23.77 1.69 -4.82
C PHE A 78 23.63 0.65 -3.69
N LEU A 79 23.35 1.04 -2.45
CA LEU A 79 23.16 0.12 -1.32
C LEU A 79 21.79 -0.58 -1.39
N GLY A 80 20.78 0.03 -2.03
CA GLY A 80 19.52 -0.64 -2.37
C GLY A 80 19.65 -1.69 -3.47
N HIS A 81 20.67 -1.61 -4.34
CA HIS A 81 20.88 -2.56 -5.44
C HIS A 81 21.94 -3.64 -5.13
N LEU A 82 22.97 -3.35 -4.31
CA LEU A 82 23.99 -4.33 -3.94
C LEU A 82 23.64 -5.20 -2.72
N LEU A 83 22.76 -4.75 -1.82
CA LEU A 83 22.27 -5.60 -0.71
C LEU A 83 21.17 -6.58 -1.15
N ARG A 84 20.74 -6.53 -2.41
CA ARG A 84 19.75 -7.46 -2.98
C ARG A 84 20.38 -8.74 -3.56
N ARG A 85 21.70 -8.95 -3.42
CA ARG A 85 22.38 -10.13 -4.01
C ARG A 85 23.33 -10.91 -3.09
N SER A 86 23.59 -10.48 -1.86
CA SER A 86 24.39 -11.29 -0.92
C SER A 86 23.82 -11.18 0.49
N GLY A 87 22.98 -12.15 0.87
CA GLY A 87 22.38 -12.27 2.19
C GLY A 87 23.43 -12.49 3.29
N LEU A 88 24.10 -11.42 3.73
CA LEU A 88 25.11 -11.48 4.79
C LEU A 88 24.89 -10.50 5.94
N PHE A 89 23.88 -9.62 5.92
CA PHE A 89 23.60 -8.75 7.06
C PHE A 89 22.11 -8.54 7.25
N GLY A 90 21.51 -9.44 8.02
CA GLY A 90 20.13 -9.38 8.48
C GLY A 90 19.88 -10.42 9.56
N GLY A 91 20.37 -10.17 10.77
CA GLY A 91 20.02 -10.93 11.96
C GLY A 91 19.94 -10.01 13.17
N PRO A 92 18.78 -9.85 13.83
CA PRO A 92 18.68 -9.26 15.16
C PRO A 92 18.86 -10.36 16.21
N GLY A 93 20.05 -10.43 16.81
CA GLY A 93 20.34 -11.33 17.93
C GLY A 93 21.83 -11.56 18.14
N GLY A 94 22.43 -10.83 19.09
CA GLY A 94 23.69 -11.22 19.73
C GLY A 94 24.89 -10.29 19.51
N PHE A 95 25.02 -9.26 20.34
CA PHE A 95 26.33 -8.94 20.92
C PHE A 95 26.15 -8.44 22.36
N SER A 96 26.27 -9.38 23.30
CA SER A 96 26.47 -9.07 24.71
C SER A 96 27.88 -8.51 24.86
N THR A 97 28.00 -7.23 25.20
CA THR A 97 29.28 -6.67 25.67
C THR A 97 29.30 -6.79 27.20
N PRO A 98 30.21 -7.57 27.81
CA PRO A 98 30.39 -7.55 29.25
C PRO A 98 31.29 -6.38 29.64
N GLY A 99 30.75 -5.47 30.44
CA GLY A 99 31.53 -4.44 31.15
C GLY A 99 31.55 -3.07 30.48
N GLY A 100 30.88 -2.09 31.10
CA GLY A 100 30.99 -0.67 30.77
C GLY A 100 29.73 0.10 31.12
N GLY A 101 29.65 0.62 32.34
CA GLY A 101 28.57 1.52 32.76
C GLY A 101 28.60 2.86 32.03
N GLY A 102 27.43 3.51 31.90
CA GLY A 102 27.37 4.89 31.46
C GLY A 102 26.00 5.40 31.02
N PHE A 103 25.32 6.05 31.97
CA PHE A 103 24.44 7.23 31.78
C PHE A 103 23.10 7.08 31.05
N GLY A 104 22.05 6.92 31.87
CA GLY A 104 20.72 7.38 31.52
C GLY A 104 20.61 8.91 31.64
N PHE A 105 19.92 9.51 30.67
CA PHE A 105 19.32 10.84 30.79
C PHE A 105 17.91 10.80 30.21
N GLY A 106 16.96 11.26 31.02
CA GLY A 106 15.53 11.19 30.79
C GLY A 106 15.01 12.07 29.66
N MET A 107 13.90 11.59 29.09
CA MET A 107 12.96 12.35 28.26
C MET A 107 12.37 13.55 29.01
N PRO A 108 11.90 14.56 28.26
CA PRO A 108 10.52 14.97 28.41
C PRO A 108 9.77 14.98 27.07
N GLY A 109 8.50 14.57 27.16
CA GLY A 109 7.64 14.25 26.01
C GLY A 109 7.26 15.41 25.09
N GLY A 110 6.94 15.02 23.85
CA GLY A 110 6.20 15.81 22.89
C GLY A 110 5.11 14.91 22.30
N GLY A 111 3.85 15.24 22.59
CA GLY A 111 2.69 14.49 22.11
C GLY A 111 2.41 14.66 20.62
N SER A 112 1.77 13.61 20.08
CA SER A 112 0.82 13.62 18.97
C SER A 112 1.23 14.33 17.67
N GLY A 113 1.81 13.55 16.77
CA GLY A 113 1.63 13.73 15.33
C GLY A 113 1.29 12.39 14.70
N ARG A 114 0.00 12.03 14.60
CA ARG A 114 -0.44 10.93 13.74
C ARG A 114 -0.09 11.31 12.31
N ALA A 115 1.05 10.84 11.81
CA ALA A 115 1.45 11.05 10.44
C ALA A 115 0.51 10.25 9.52
N ARG A 116 -0.34 10.97 8.80
CA ARG A 116 -1.13 10.44 7.69
C ARG A 116 -0.16 10.02 6.58
N GLY A 117 -0.28 8.79 6.08
CA GLY A 117 0.55 8.22 4.99
C GLY A 117 1.79 7.46 5.46
N GLN A 118 1.66 6.65 6.52
CA GLN A 118 2.71 5.78 7.04
C GLN A 118 2.41 4.35 6.59
N ALA A 119 3.40 3.61 6.07
CA ALA A 119 3.24 2.17 5.99
C ALA A 119 3.08 1.61 7.41
N SER A 120 2.14 0.68 7.62
CA SER A 120 1.99 0.00 8.90
C SER A 120 2.82 -1.28 8.88
N ASP A 121 3.80 -1.38 9.77
CA ASP A 121 4.56 -2.60 10.03
C ASP A 121 3.86 -3.41 11.13
N VAL A 122 3.54 -4.67 10.82
CA VAL A 122 2.94 -5.62 11.75
C VAL A 122 3.83 -6.86 11.80
N MET A 123 4.32 -7.18 13.00
CA MET A 123 5.15 -8.36 13.23
C MET A 123 4.41 -9.33 14.16
N THR A 124 4.34 -10.59 13.75
CA THR A 124 3.84 -11.71 14.55
C THR A 124 4.96 -12.69 14.85
N ALA A 125 4.65 -13.81 15.51
CA ALA A 125 5.63 -14.87 15.74
C ALA A 125 6.19 -15.45 14.42
N TRP A 126 5.34 -15.60 13.39
CA TRP A 126 5.73 -16.23 12.12
C TRP A 126 6.02 -15.27 10.99
N LEU A 127 5.51 -14.03 11.01
CA LEU A 127 5.49 -13.16 9.84
C LEU A 127 5.83 -11.70 10.20
N SER A 128 6.55 -11.04 9.30
CA SER A 128 6.71 -9.59 9.29
C SER A 128 6.01 -9.04 8.04
N MET A 129 5.07 -8.13 8.22
CA MET A 129 4.25 -7.58 7.16
C MET A 129 4.32 -6.06 7.17
N THR A 130 4.43 -5.47 5.98
CA THR A 130 4.41 -4.02 5.77
C THR A 130 3.28 -3.71 4.80
N LEU A 131 2.34 -2.85 5.20
CA LEU A 131 1.24 -2.38 4.37
C LEU A 131 1.42 -0.89 4.06
N ASP A 132 1.59 -0.56 2.79
CA ASP A 132 1.54 0.81 2.30
C ASP A 132 0.08 1.26 2.16
N HIS A 133 -0.35 2.24 2.97
CA HIS A 133 -1.72 2.75 2.95
C HIS A 133 -2.04 3.66 1.76
N ASP A 134 -1.02 4.16 1.05
CA ASP A 134 -1.22 5.01 -0.14
C ASP A 134 -1.45 4.15 -1.39
N THR A 135 -0.76 3.00 -1.49
CA THR A 135 -0.87 2.09 -2.66
C THR A 135 -1.70 0.83 -2.39
N GLY A 136 -1.93 0.48 -1.13
CA GLY A 136 -2.51 -0.80 -0.73
C GLY A 136 -1.55 -1.99 -0.91
N ALA A 137 -0.29 -1.75 -1.28
CA ALA A 137 0.69 -2.81 -1.46
C ALA A 137 1.09 -3.41 -0.11
N MET A 138 1.08 -4.73 -0.03
CA MET A 138 1.42 -5.47 1.18
C MET A 138 2.60 -6.39 0.88
N ALA A 139 3.71 -6.20 1.61
CA ALA A 139 4.91 -7.03 1.50
C ALA A 139 5.06 -7.87 2.77
N GLY A 140 5.54 -9.11 2.63
CA GLY A 140 5.68 -10.04 3.74
C GLY A 140 6.99 -10.81 3.75
N ARG A 141 7.50 -11.11 4.94
CA ARG A 141 8.65 -11.99 5.17
C ARG A 141 8.36 -13.01 6.25
N VAL A 142 8.81 -14.24 6.05
CA VAL A 142 8.71 -15.33 7.03
C VAL A 142 9.77 -15.18 8.12
N LEU A 143 9.36 -15.22 9.39
CA LEU A 143 10.21 -15.10 10.56
C LEU A 143 10.47 -16.43 11.28
N GLN A 144 9.74 -17.50 10.92
CA GLN A 144 9.85 -18.81 11.57
C GLN A 144 9.55 -19.96 10.60
N GLY A 145 10.11 -21.15 10.88
CA GLY A 145 9.84 -22.37 10.11
C GLY A 145 10.81 -22.57 8.94
N PRO A 146 10.48 -23.50 8.02
CA PRO A 146 11.39 -23.92 6.93
C PRO A 146 11.65 -22.83 5.88
N TYR A 147 10.81 -21.80 5.84
CA TYR A 147 10.91 -20.69 4.89
C TYR A 147 11.51 -19.41 5.49
N LEU A 148 12.13 -19.50 6.67
CA LEU A 148 12.73 -18.37 7.39
C LEU A 148 13.51 -17.42 6.45
N GLY A 149 13.18 -16.12 6.54
CA GLY A 149 13.83 -15.05 5.82
C GLY A 149 13.38 -14.91 4.36
N ARG A 150 12.58 -15.83 3.81
CA ARG A 150 12.01 -15.69 2.46
C ARG A 150 10.87 -14.68 2.43
N GLU A 151 10.70 -14.04 1.27
CA GLU A 151 9.58 -13.15 1.00
C GLU A 151 8.36 -13.96 0.58
N LEU A 152 7.17 -13.58 1.04
CA LEU A 152 5.93 -14.32 0.76
C LEU A 152 5.65 -14.42 -0.75
N ASP A 153 5.91 -13.35 -1.49
CA ASP A 153 5.77 -13.30 -2.95
C ASP A 153 6.68 -14.32 -3.67
N SER A 154 7.80 -14.69 -3.06
CA SER A 154 8.78 -15.63 -3.62
C SER A 154 8.44 -17.11 -3.38
N LEU A 155 7.41 -17.39 -2.57
CA LEU A 155 6.96 -18.76 -2.28
C LEU A 155 6.12 -19.28 -3.44
N SER A 156 6.34 -20.53 -3.83
CA SER A 156 5.48 -21.24 -4.77
C SER A 156 4.10 -21.53 -4.15
N PRO A 157 3.06 -21.81 -4.95
CA PRO A 157 1.72 -22.09 -4.43
C PRO A 157 1.70 -23.23 -3.40
N GLU A 158 2.47 -24.30 -3.63
CA GLU A 158 2.59 -25.43 -2.69
C GLU A 158 3.24 -25.01 -1.37
N GLU A 159 4.33 -24.22 -1.43
CA GLU A 159 5.01 -23.68 -0.24
C GLU A 159 4.12 -22.71 0.54
N ARG A 160 3.27 -21.91 -0.15
CA ARG A 160 2.33 -20.99 0.50
C ARG A 160 1.29 -21.75 1.31
N LEU A 161 0.77 -22.86 0.78
CA LEU A 161 -0.19 -23.72 1.47
C LEU A 161 0.45 -24.47 2.64
N ASP A 162 1.69 -24.94 2.47
CA ASP A 162 2.44 -25.56 3.56
C ASP A 162 2.68 -24.57 4.72
N LEU A 163 3.10 -23.35 4.41
CA LEU A 163 3.24 -22.28 5.39
C LEU A 163 1.90 -21.95 6.06
N TRP A 164 0.79 -21.93 5.32
CA TRP A 164 -0.55 -21.68 5.88
C TRP A 164 -0.87 -22.67 7.00
N ARG A 165 -0.65 -23.97 6.76
CA ARG A 165 -0.89 -25.02 7.77
C ARG A 165 -0.04 -24.85 9.02
N GLN A 166 1.18 -24.35 8.88
CA GLN A 166 2.10 -24.12 9.99
C GLN A 166 1.72 -22.90 10.83
N VAL A 167 1.32 -21.80 10.19
CA VAL A 167 0.92 -20.57 10.91
C VAL A 167 -0.42 -20.72 11.63
N GLN A 168 -1.25 -21.73 11.32
CA GLN A 168 -2.50 -22.01 12.05
C GLN A 168 -2.31 -22.23 13.55
N ALA A 169 -1.09 -22.58 14.00
CA ALA A 169 -0.78 -22.71 15.42
C ALA A 169 -0.82 -21.37 16.18
N ASP A 170 -0.71 -20.24 15.47
CA ASP A 170 -0.76 -18.87 16.01
C ASP A 170 -1.86 -18.06 15.33
N ALA A 171 -2.91 -17.70 16.08
CA ALA A 171 -4.10 -17.06 15.53
C ALA A 171 -3.81 -15.70 14.88
N ASP A 172 -2.85 -14.93 15.41
CA ASP A 172 -2.49 -13.62 14.85
C ASP A 172 -1.73 -13.78 13.53
N SER A 173 -0.77 -14.69 13.46
CA SER A 173 -0.05 -15.03 12.22
C SER A 173 -1.00 -15.56 11.15
N ALA A 174 -1.93 -16.46 11.50
CA ALA A 174 -2.92 -16.99 10.57
C ALA A 174 -3.77 -15.88 9.95
N ARG A 175 -4.35 -14.99 10.77
CA ARG A 175 -5.21 -13.90 10.28
C ARG A 175 -4.49 -12.96 9.31
N ILE A 176 -3.25 -12.60 9.62
CA ILE A 176 -2.46 -11.70 8.78
C ILE A 176 -2.03 -12.40 7.49
N TYR A 177 -1.68 -13.68 7.57
CA TYR A 177 -1.31 -14.47 6.39
C TYR A 177 -2.47 -14.67 5.43
N GLU A 178 -3.66 -14.98 5.96
CA GLU A 178 -4.90 -15.11 5.18
C GLU A 178 -5.25 -13.79 4.49
N ALA A 179 -5.13 -12.66 5.19
CA ALA A 179 -5.37 -11.33 4.60
C ALA A 179 -4.39 -10.99 3.47
N TRP A 180 -3.16 -11.52 3.50
CA TRP A 180 -2.21 -11.40 2.40
C TRP A 180 -2.55 -12.36 1.26
N LEU A 181 -2.85 -13.63 1.55
CA LEU A 181 -3.23 -14.64 0.56
C LEU A 181 -4.48 -14.24 -0.24
N ASP A 182 -5.49 -13.66 0.43
CA ASP A 182 -6.72 -13.15 -0.20
C ASP A 182 -6.47 -12.11 -1.28
N ARG A 183 -5.38 -11.35 -1.14
CA ARG A 183 -4.95 -10.35 -2.11
C ARG A 183 -4.02 -10.93 -3.17
N ALA A 184 -3.14 -11.86 -2.78
CA ALA A 184 -2.10 -12.40 -3.63
C ALA A 184 -2.59 -13.50 -4.59
N ASP A 185 -3.57 -14.30 -4.16
CA ASP A 185 -4.08 -15.45 -4.90
C ASP A 185 -5.54 -15.73 -4.53
N PRO A 186 -6.54 -15.18 -5.23
CA PRO A 186 -7.95 -15.33 -4.87
C PRO A 186 -8.46 -16.78 -4.73
N ASP A 187 -7.79 -17.75 -5.38
CA ASP A 187 -8.19 -19.16 -5.41
C ASP A 187 -7.43 -20.03 -4.39
N TRP A 188 -6.57 -19.43 -3.56
CA TRP A 188 -5.73 -20.16 -2.59
C TRP A 188 -6.54 -21.04 -1.64
N ARG A 189 -7.77 -20.63 -1.31
CA ARG A 189 -8.69 -21.39 -0.44
C ARG A 189 -9.17 -22.71 -1.07
N ALA A 190 -9.35 -22.74 -2.38
CA ALA A 190 -9.73 -23.96 -3.09
C ALA A 190 -8.57 -24.99 -3.10
N ALA A 191 -7.33 -24.49 -3.15
CA ALA A 191 -6.12 -25.32 -3.18
C ALA A 191 -5.68 -25.80 -1.79
N GLY A 192 -5.95 -25.04 -0.73
CA GLY A 192 -5.49 -25.34 0.64
C GLY A 192 -6.27 -26.40 1.40
N GLY A 193 -7.45 -26.77 0.92
CA GLY A 193 -8.19 -27.91 1.44
C GLY A 193 -8.70 -27.72 2.87
N SER A 194 -9.58 -26.75 3.07
CA SER A 194 -10.86 -27.07 3.72
C SER A 194 -11.96 -26.46 2.85
N GLY A 195 -12.84 -27.31 2.32
CA GLY A 195 -14.11 -26.89 1.71
C GLY A 195 -15.07 -26.32 2.75
N ALA A 196 -14.56 -25.42 3.59
CA ALA A 196 -15.20 -24.88 4.79
C ALA A 196 -15.29 -23.35 4.76
N GLN A 197 -14.97 -22.68 3.65
CA GLN A 197 -15.15 -21.22 3.49
C GLN A 197 -15.85 -20.80 2.19
N ASP A 198 -16.54 -21.74 1.53
CA ASP A 198 -17.88 -21.48 0.97
C ASP A 198 -18.98 -21.91 1.97
N ALA A 199 -18.61 -22.29 3.20
CA ALA A 199 -19.59 -22.46 4.26
C ALA A 199 -20.17 -21.06 4.58
N PRO A 200 -21.49 -20.90 4.54
CA PRO A 200 -22.15 -19.68 4.96
C PRO A 200 -21.67 -19.27 6.37
N PRO A 201 -21.63 -17.97 6.71
CA PRO A 201 -21.60 -17.56 8.11
C PRO A 201 -22.68 -18.33 8.87
N PRO A 202 -22.47 -18.65 10.16
CA PRO A 202 -23.39 -19.48 10.92
C PRO A 202 -24.82 -19.01 10.69
N ASP A 203 -25.65 -19.94 10.21
CA ASP A 203 -27.04 -19.73 9.83
C ASP A 203 -27.76 -18.85 10.86
N ASP A 204 -28.26 -17.69 10.42
CA ASP A 204 -29.40 -17.03 11.08
C ASP A 204 -30.68 -17.84 10.76
N GLY A 205 -30.64 -19.16 11.00
CA GLY A 205 -31.72 -20.09 10.63
C GLY A 205 -32.11 -20.08 9.14
N PRO A 206 -33.14 -20.86 8.76
CA PRO A 206 -33.66 -20.86 7.40
C PRO A 206 -34.16 -19.47 7.01
N MET A 207 -33.72 -18.97 5.84
CA MET A 207 -34.07 -17.66 5.30
C MET A 207 -35.58 -17.41 5.36
N THR A 208 -36.00 -16.42 6.16
CA THR A 208 -37.41 -16.06 6.26
C THR A 208 -37.84 -15.19 5.09
N ARG A 209 -39.15 -15.20 4.77
CA ARG A 209 -39.71 -14.34 3.73
C ARG A 209 -39.44 -12.85 3.98
N GLY A 210 -39.47 -12.43 5.26
CA GLY A 210 -39.16 -11.05 5.66
C GLY A 210 -37.70 -10.67 5.43
N ASP A 211 -36.76 -11.59 5.69
CA ASP A 211 -35.34 -11.33 5.47
C ASP A 211 -34.98 -11.34 3.98
N ALA A 212 -35.61 -12.22 3.19
CA ALA A 212 -35.50 -12.22 1.74
C ALA A 212 -35.95 -10.88 1.11
N LEU A 213 -37.05 -10.29 1.61
CA LEU A 213 -37.51 -8.97 1.17
C LEU A 213 -36.48 -7.87 1.51
N LYS A 214 -35.94 -7.87 2.74
CA LYS A 214 -34.90 -6.90 3.16
C LYS A 214 -33.64 -7.02 2.29
N ILE A 215 -33.19 -8.24 2.01
CA ILE A 215 -31.99 -8.51 1.19
C ILE A 215 -32.16 -7.97 -0.24
N LEU A 216 -33.35 -8.11 -0.82
CA LEU A 216 -33.65 -7.56 -2.15
C LEU A 216 -34.04 -6.06 -2.12
N GLY A 217 -34.18 -5.46 -0.94
CA GLY A 217 -34.62 -4.08 -0.77
C GLY A 217 -36.07 -3.86 -1.18
N LEU A 218 -36.94 -4.83 -0.91
CA LEU A 218 -38.36 -4.84 -1.27
C LEU A 218 -39.26 -4.75 -0.03
N THR A 219 -40.47 -4.24 -0.22
CA THR A 219 -41.52 -4.17 0.80
C THR A 219 -42.41 -5.41 0.76
N GLU A 220 -43.13 -5.67 1.85
CA GLU A 220 -44.14 -6.73 1.85
C GLU A 220 -45.20 -6.46 0.77
N GLY A 221 -45.52 -7.50 -0.01
CA GLY A 221 -46.47 -7.41 -1.13
C GLY A 221 -45.85 -7.18 -2.51
N ALA A 222 -44.51 -7.10 -2.62
CA ALA A 222 -43.83 -6.99 -3.91
C ALA A 222 -44.22 -8.14 -4.86
N ASP A 223 -44.47 -7.80 -6.12
CA ASP A 223 -44.89 -8.77 -7.13
C ASP A 223 -43.70 -9.58 -7.68
N ALA A 224 -44.00 -10.67 -8.41
CA ALA A 224 -42.96 -11.54 -8.97
C ALA A 224 -42.06 -10.85 -9.99
N ALA A 225 -42.53 -9.79 -10.66
CA ALA A 225 -41.76 -9.02 -11.63
C ALA A 225 -40.77 -8.09 -10.92
N GLU A 226 -41.21 -7.44 -9.83
CA GLU A 226 -40.41 -6.61 -8.95
C GLU A 226 -39.28 -7.41 -8.30
N ILE A 227 -39.60 -8.61 -7.77
CA ILE A 227 -38.60 -9.54 -7.21
C ILE A 227 -37.52 -9.89 -8.23
N LYS A 228 -37.91 -10.28 -9.45
CA LYS A 228 -36.96 -10.62 -10.53
C LYS A 228 -36.14 -9.41 -10.99
N SER A 229 -36.73 -8.21 -10.99
CA SER A 229 -36.04 -6.98 -11.37
C SER A 229 -34.99 -6.58 -10.33
N ALA A 230 -35.33 -6.65 -9.03
CA ALA A 230 -34.44 -6.34 -7.92
C ALA A 230 -33.27 -7.32 -7.87
N TYR A 231 -33.55 -8.62 -8.00
CA TYR A 231 -32.54 -9.66 -8.12
C TYR A 231 -31.55 -9.38 -9.26
N ARG A 232 -32.03 -9.13 -10.49
CA ARG A 232 -31.16 -8.84 -11.64
C ARG A 232 -30.34 -7.55 -11.48
N ARG A 233 -30.86 -6.56 -10.76
CA ARG A 233 -30.12 -5.32 -10.46
C ARG A 233 -28.99 -5.59 -9.47
N LEU A 234 -29.28 -6.27 -8.37
CA LEU A 234 -28.31 -6.58 -7.32
C LEU A 234 -27.26 -7.59 -7.79
N MET A 235 -27.67 -8.62 -8.52
CA MET A 235 -26.75 -9.64 -9.05
C MET A 235 -25.73 -9.05 -10.03
N ARG A 236 -26.12 -8.06 -10.86
CA ARG A 236 -25.16 -7.35 -11.73
C ARG A 236 -24.13 -6.52 -10.97
N GLN A 237 -24.48 -6.02 -9.78
CA GLN A 237 -23.58 -5.23 -8.95
C GLN A 237 -22.67 -6.10 -8.08
N MET A 238 -23.17 -7.26 -7.66
CA MET A 238 -22.50 -8.14 -6.71
C MET A 238 -21.92 -9.40 -7.37
N HIS A 239 -21.85 -9.45 -8.71
CA HIS A 239 -21.34 -10.62 -9.41
C HIS A 239 -19.83 -10.84 -9.10
N PRO A 240 -19.40 -12.07 -8.79
CA PRO A 240 -17.98 -12.39 -8.53
C PRO A 240 -17.04 -11.94 -9.66
N ASP A 241 -17.46 -12.14 -10.91
CA ASP A 241 -16.69 -11.75 -12.11
C ASP A 241 -16.48 -10.23 -12.26
N HIS A 242 -17.15 -9.41 -11.44
CA HIS A 242 -17.01 -7.95 -11.42
C HIS A 242 -16.50 -7.43 -10.07
N GLY A 243 -15.90 -8.29 -9.25
CA GLY A 243 -15.36 -7.94 -7.93
C GLY A 243 -16.39 -7.98 -6.80
N GLY A 244 -17.56 -8.60 -7.00
CA GLY A 244 -18.54 -8.87 -5.95
C GLY A 244 -18.22 -10.13 -5.13
N SER A 245 -18.88 -10.32 -3.99
CA SER A 245 -18.64 -11.50 -3.14
C SER A 245 -19.50 -12.70 -3.53
N SER A 246 -18.87 -13.88 -3.67
CA SER A 246 -19.56 -15.17 -3.90
C SER A 246 -20.68 -15.42 -2.89
N TRP A 247 -20.40 -15.13 -1.62
CA TRP A 247 -21.37 -15.24 -0.53
C TRP A 247 -22.62 -14.37 -0.76
N MET A 248 -22.46 -13.12 -1.18
CA MET A 248 -23.61 -12.24 -1.42
C MET A 248 -24.44 -12.74 -2.60
N ALA A 249 -23.79 -13.23 -3.66
CA ALA A 249 -24.47 -13.83 -4.79
C ALA A 249 -25.29 -15.06 -4.38
N ALA A 250 -24.76 -15.92 -3.50
CA ALA A 250 -25.50 -17.04 -2.93
C ALA A 250 -26.71 -16.57 -2.10
N LYS A 251 -26.54 -15.53 -1.27
CA LYS A 251 -27.61 -14.98 -0.43
C LYS A 251 -28.73 -14.30 -1.23
N LEU A 252 -28.39 -13.66 -2.36
CA LEU A 252 -29.38 -13.12 -3.31
C LEU A 252 -30.18 -14.23 -4.00
N ASN A 253 -29.54 -15.35 -4.34
CA ASN A 253 -30.20 -16.51 -4.93
C ASN A 253 -31.19 -17.17 -3.95
N GLU A 254 -30.79 -17.31 -2.69
CA GLU A 254 -31.64 -17.83 -1.63
C GLU A 254 -32.87 -16.94 -1.39
N ALA A 255 -32.67 -15.62 -1.30
CA ALA A 255 -33.76 -14.67 -1.16
C ALA A 255 -34.77 -14.75 -2.33
N LYS A 256 -34.28 -14.89 -3.57
CA LYS A 256 -35.14 -15.08 -4.75
C LYS A 256 -35.97 -16.38 -4.61
N LYS A 257 -35.35 -17.50 -4.23
CA LYS A 257 -36.02 -18.80 -4.07
C LYS A 257 -37.14 -18.74 -3.04
N VAL A 258 -36.87 -18.16 -1.86
CA VAL A 258 -37.87 -18.01 -0.79
C VAL A 258 -39.07 -17.18 -1.22
N LEU A 259 -38.86 -16.13 -2.02
CA LEU A 259 -39.94 -15.24 -2.45
C LEU A 259 -40.76 -15.76 -3.63
N LEU A 260 -40.16 -16.60 -4.49
CA LEU A 260 -40.82 -17.18 -5.66
C LEU A 260 -41.27 -18.64 -5.45
N GLY A 261 -40.84 -19.29 -4.37
CA GLY A 261 -41.12 -20.70 -4.10
C GLY A 261 -40.39 -21.67 -5.05
N GLU A 262 -39.19 -21.31 -5.50
CA GLU A 262 -38.33 -22.10 -6.42
C GLU A 262 -37.26 -22.92 -5.70
#